data_AF-A0A838NWG5-F1
#
_entry.id   AF-A0A838NWG5-F1
#
_cell.length_a   1.000
_cell.length_b   1.000
_cell.length_c   1.000
_cell.angle_alpha   90.00
_cell.angle_beta   90.00
_cell.angle_gamma   90.00
#
_symmetry.space_group_name_H-M   'P 1'
#
loop_
_entity.id
_entity.type
_entity.pdbx_description
1 polymer ?
#
loop_
_entity_poly.entity_id
_entity_poly.type
_entity_poly.pdbx_seq_one_letter_code
_entity_poly.pdbx_strand_id
1 'polypeptide(L)'
;MKKYKVEQHRVTCGGRSFHFVSYEAQVANARRGDVEMGPMWCLMRAGKRWPAIPHTPGAAEGETTQALLGWLETNVMGTAA
;
A
#
# COMPACT_ATOMS: atom_id res chain seq x y z
N MET A 1 7.01 -18.59 14.07
CA MET A 1 7.01 -17.52 13.05
C MET A 1 5.56 -17.25 12.64
N LYS A 2 4.99 -16.09 12.98
CA LYS A 2 3.66 -15.72 12.48
C LYS A 2 3.81 -15.43 10.99
N LYS A 3 3.17 -16.24 10.13
CA LYS A 3 3.08 -15.92 8.70
C LYS A 3 2.49 -14.52 8.58
N TYR A 4 3.14 -13.64 7.82
CA TYR A 4 2.58 -12.33 7.53
C TYR A 4 1.18 -12.50 6.93
N LYS A 5 0.20 -11.84 7.54
CA LYS A 5 -1.17 -11.87 7.03
C LYS A 5 -1.28 -10.80 5.95
N VAL A 6 -1.47 -11.24 4.72
CA VAL A 6 -1.81 -10.33 3.61
C VAL A 6 -3.19 -9.73 3.90
N GLU A 7 -3.25 -8.42 3.91
CA GLU A 7 -4.46 -7.65 4.13
C GLU A 7 -4.91 -7.05 2.80
N GLN A 8 -6.21 -6.89 2.62
CA GLN A 8 -6.78 -6.29 1.42
C GLN A 8 -7.73 -5.20 1.84
N HIS A 9 -7.54 -4.00 1.28
CA HIS A 9 -8.35 -2.84 1.60
C HIS A 9 -8.91 -2.20 0.34
N ARG A 10 -10.21 -1.92 0.33
CA ARG A 10 -10.86 -1.25 -0.80
C ARG A 10 -11.31 0.12 -0.35
N VAL A 11 -10.92 1.14 -1.12
CA VAL A 11 -11.29 2.52 -0.86
C VAL A 11 -11.93 3.11 -2.10
N THR A 12 -12.86 4.04 -1.90
CA THR A 12 -13.49 4.79 -2.99
C THR A 12 -13.05 6.24 -2.89
N CYS A 13 -12.46 6.76 -3.97
CA CYS A 13 -11.99 8.14 -4.07
C CYS A 13 -12.48 8.73 -5.41
N GLY A 14 -13.11 9.91 -5.38
CA GLY A 14 -13.62 10.57 -6.59
C GLY A 14 -14.59 9.72 -7.42
N GLY A 15 -15.44 8.92 -6.78
CA GLY A 15 -16.37 8.00 -7.46
C GLY A 15 -15.73 6.74 -8.07
N ARG A 16 -14.43 6.53 -7.88
CA ARG A 16 -13.69 5.36 -8.38
C ARG A 16 -13.27 4.47 -7.22
N SER A 17 -13.42 3.15 -7.39
CA SER A 17 -12.96 2.17 -6.40
C SER A 17 -11.54 1.71 -6.69
N PHE A 18 -10.72 1.63 -5.66
CA PHE A 18 -9.33 1.22 -5.70
C PHE A 18 -9.08 0.05 -4.74
N HIS A 19 -8.29 -0.91 -5.19
CA HIS A 19 -7.98 -2.12 -4.43
C HIS A 19 -6.52 -2.13 -4.01
N PHE A 20 -6.30 -2.11 -2.70
CA PHE A 20 -4.98 -2.21 -2.09
C PHE A 20 -4.78 -3.58 -1.46
N VAL A 21 -3.54 -4.06 -1.54
CA VAL A 21 -3.11 -5.32 -0.94
C VAL A 21 -1.80 -5.08 -0.19
N SER A 22 -1.71 -5.52 1.05
CA SER A 22 -0.50 -5.40 1.85
C SER A 22 0.48 -6.54 1.51
N TYR A 23 1.76 -6.22 1.48
CA TYR A 23 2.84 -7.17 1.24
C TYR A 23 3.82 -7.14 2.41
N GLU A 24 4.33 -8.33 2.75
CA GLU A 24 5.38 -8.48 3.76
C GLU A 24 6.62 -7.70 3.34
N ALA A 25 7.40 -7.25 4.33
CA ALA A 25 8.68 -6.62 4.09
C ALA A 25 9.55 -7.46 3.14
N GLN A 26 10.14 -6.81 2.15
CA GLN A 26 11.20 -7.44 1.37
C GLN A 26 12.50 -7.27 2.16
N VAL A 27 13.01 -8.40 2.66
CA VAL A 27 14.34 -8.44 3.28
C VAL A 27 15.37 -7.95 2.27
N ALA A 28 16.24 -7.02 2.70
CA ALA A 28 17.30 -6.51 1.85
C ALA A 28 18.11 -7.65 1.23
N ASN A 29 18.22 -7.66 -0.10
CA ASN A 29 19.14 -8.53 -0.79
C ASN A 29 20.38 -7.72 -1.17
N ALA A 30 21.34 -7.66 -0.25
CA ALA A 30 22.61 -6.95 -0.44
C ALA A 30 23.37 -7.40 -1.71
N ARG A 31 23.12 -8.62 -2.21
CA ARG A 31 23.74 -9.16 -3.43
C ARG A 31 23.13 -8.61 -4.72
N ARG A 32 21.90 -8.07 -4.65
CA ARG A 32 21.18 -7.44 -5.78
C ARG A 32 21.08 -5.92 -5.66
N GLY A 33 21.57 -5.35 -4.56
CA GLY A 33 21.43 -3.92 -4.26
C GLY A 33 20.02 -3.52 -3.80
N ASP A 34 19.19 -4.50 -3.41
CA ASP A 34 17.83 -4.23 -2.94
C ASP A 34 17.88 -3.69 -1.51
N VAL A 35 17.40 -2.46 -1.32
CA VAL A 35 17.22 -1.82 0.00
C VAL A 35 16.09 -2.52 0.75
N GLU A 36 16.24 -2.67 2.06
CA GLU A 36 15.16 -3.20 2.91
C GLU A 36 13.91 -2.33 2.74
N MET A 37 12.82 -2.93 2.26
CA MET A 37 11.52 -2.28 2.26
C MET A 37 10.66 -2.98 3.30
N GLY A 38 10.23 -2.21 4.30
CA GLY A 38 9.26 -2.67 5.29
C GLY A 38 7.93 -3.11 4.65
N PRO A 39 6.98 -3.63 5.43
CA PRO A 39 5.68 -4.01 4.90
C PRO A 39 5.02 -2.80 4.23
N MET A 40 4.35 -3.00 3.09
CA MET A 40 3.75 -1.91 2.33
C MET A 40 2.37 -2.27 1.78
N TRP A 41 1.52 -1.26 1.66
CA TRP A 41 0.31 -1.30 0.86
C TRP A 41 0.65 -1.06 -0.61
N CYS A 42 0.12 -1.90 -1.49
CA CYS A 42 0.27 -1.76 -2.93
C CYS A 42 -1.10 -1.62 -3.59
N LEU A 43 -1.25 -0.62 -4.46
CA LEU A 43 -2.41 -0.51 -5.35
C LEU A 43 -2.32 -1.58 -6.44
N MET A 44 -3.38 -2.37 -6.60
CA MET A 44 -3.54 -3.30 -7.70
C MET A 44 -4.20 -2.59 -8.89
N ARG A 45 -3.43 -2.33 -9.94
CA ARG A 45 -3.93 -1.69 -11.17
C ARG A 45 -3.38 -2.38 -12.42
N ALA A 46 -4.29 -2.80 -13.32
CA ALA A 46 -3.94 -3.48 -14.57
C ALA A 46 -2.99 -4.68 -14.40
N GLY A 47 -3.23 -5.49 -13.36
CA GLY A 47 -2.38 -6.64 -13.01
C GLY A 47 -1.00 -6.30 -12.44
N LYS A 48 -0.68 -5.02 -12.26
CA LYS A 48 0.57 -4.54 -11.66
C LYS A 48 0.34 -4.05 -10.23
N ARG A 49 1.38 -4.23 -9.40
CA ARG A 49 1.44 -3.72 -8.02
C ARG A 49 2.17 -2.39 -8.03
N TRP A 50 1.54 -1.38 -7.46
CA TRP A 50 2.10 -0.04 -7.31
C TRP A 50 2.29 0.25 -5.83
N PRO A 51 3.53 0.37 -5.33
CA PRO A 51 3.78 0.74 -3.94
C PRO A 51 3.08 2.05 -3.59
N ALA A 52 2.35 2.05 -2.47
CA ALA A 52 1.59 3.22 -2.03
C ALA A 52 2.18 3.81 -0.75
N ILE A 53 1.90 3.17 0.39
CA ILE A 53 2.32 3.63 1.72
C ILE A 53 2.85 2.45 2.53
N PRO A 54 3.68 2.68 3.57
CA PRO A 54 4.03 1.65 4.54
C PRO A 54 2.78 1.02 5.17
N HIS A 55 2.84 -0.29 5.41
CA HIS A 55 1.84 -1.03 6.14
C HIS A 55 2.31 -1.25 7.58
N THR A 56 1.50 -0.81 8.53
CA THR A 56 1.68 -1.07 9.95
C THR A 56 0.65 -2.12 10.37
N PRO A 57 1.05 -3.39 10.59
CA PRO A 57 0.12 -4.43 11.00
C PRO A 57 -0.59 -4.06 12.31
N GLY A 58 -1.92 -4.12 12.31
CA GLY A 58 -2.74 -3.74 13.46
C GLY A 58 -3.05 -2.25 13.58
N ALA A 59 -2.70 -1.43 12.57
CA ALA A 59 -3.25 -0.07 12.46
C ALA A 59 -4.78 -0.10 12.36
N ALA A 60 -5.44 0.95 12.84
CA ALA A 60 -6.89 1.03 12.73
C ALA A 60 -7.32 1.13 11.27
N GLU A 61 -8.43 0.47 10.92
CA GLU A 61 -8.96 0.48 9.56
C GLU A 61 -9.24 1.91 9.05
N GLY A 62 -9.73 2.79 9.92
CA GLY A 62 -9.99 4.20 9.61
C GLY A 62 -8.71 4.98 9.27
N GLU A 63 -7.64 4.79 10.04
CA GLU A 63 -6.33 5.43 9.80
C GLU A 63 -5.72 4.95 8.49
N THR A 64 -5.78 3.64 8.24
CA THR A 64 -5.33 3.03 6.99
C THR A 64 -6.11 3.58 5.80
N THR A 65 -7.44 3.70 5.94
CA THR A 65 -8.31 4.27 4.90
C THR A 65 -7.92 5.70 4.58
N GLN A 66 -7.74 6.55 5.60
CA GLN A 66 -7.37 7.95 5.40
C GLN A 66 -6.01 8.10 4.72
N ALA A 67 -5.01 7.31 5.13
CA ALA A 67 -3.70 7.34 4.51
C ALA A 67 -3.73 6.89 3.02
N LEU A 68 -4.50 5.85 2.71
CA LEU A 68 -4.68 5.38 1.34
C LEU A 68 -5.44 6.38 0.45
N LEU A 69 -6.45 7.06 1.00
CA LEU A 69 -7.16 8.13 0.30
C LEU A 69 -6.23 9.30 -0.01
N GLY A 70 -5.46 9.81 0.96
CA GLY A 70 -4.51 10.90 0.73
C GLY A 70 -3.43 10.53 -0.29
N TRP A 71 -2.96 9.28 -0.29
CA TRP A 71 -2.06 8.79 -1.33
C TRP A 71 -2.70 8.78 -2.72
N LEU A 72 -3.97 8.36 -2.84
CA LEU A 72 -4.71 8.38 -4.11
C LEU A 72 -4.93 9.81 -4.63
N GLU A 73 -5.28 10.73 -3.75
CA GLU A 73 -5.46 12.15 -4.10
C GLU A 73 -4.18 12.72 -4.71
N THR A 74 -3.04 12.43 -4.07
CA THR A 74 -1.73 12.93 -4.50
C THR A 74 -1.23 12.23 -5.78
N ASN A 75 -1.31 10.90 -5.85
CA ASN A 75 -0.60 10.09 -6.87
C ASN A 75 -1.48 9.63 -8.03
N VAL A 76 -2.80 9.60 -7.87
CA VAL A 76 -3.72 9.06 -8.88
C VAL A 76 -4.66 10.13 -9.41
N MET A 77 -5.21 10.97 -8.53
CA MET A 77 -6.15 12.01 -8.92
C MET A 77 -5.43 13.29 -9.38
N GLY A 78 -4.15 13.47 -9.00
CA GLY A 78 -3.36 14.62 -9.39
C GLY A 78 -3.78 15.92 -8.69
N THR A 79 -4.56 15.82 -7.60
CA THR A 79 -4.83 16.93 -6.69
C THR A 79 -3.66 17.11 -5.75
N ALA A 80 -2.49 17.39 -6.32
CA ALA A 80 -1.48 18.15 -5.60
C ALA A 80 -1.99 19.59 -5.60
N ALA A 81 -2.15 20.18 -4.42
CA ALA A 81 -2.37 21.62 -4.28
C ALA A 81 -1.20 22.40 -4.91
#